data_AF-A2FHD1-F1
#
_entry.id   AF-A2FHD1-F1
#
_cell.length_a   1.000
_cell.length_b   1.000
_cell.length_c   1.000
_cell.angle_alpha   90.00
_cell.angle_beta   90.00
_cell.angle_gamma   90.00
#
_symmetry.space_group_name_H-M   'P 1'
#
loop_
_entity.id
_entity.type
_entity.pdbx_description
1 polymer ?
#
loop_
_entity_poly.entity_id
_entity_poly.type
_entity_poly.pdbx_seq_one_letter_code
_entity_poly.pdbx_strand_id
1 'polypeptide(L)'
;MDEGKQRLLQWLSEASGERVVNWERVSQGDVICYILYRMSPKNINLKKVTDGVDRFARVCNWRISAQAMRTLKIGWAYDEVKLVMADQPELARLVLSLRRWETKNLEEPLEPPAPEEWADPDLPAWFTQQTAKEIEEKKLAAGEARKKPVVKKEKPVEKKPPRQSLHDYIYAKK
;
A
#
# COMPACT_ATOMS: atom_id res chain seq x y z
N MET A 1 -16.26 4.76 -18.12
CA MET A 1 -15.95 4.96 -16.69
C MET A 1 -14.68 5.79 -16.61
N ASP A 2 -14.60 6.77 -15.71
CA ASP A 2 -13.40 7.61 -15.52
C ASP A 2 -12.20 6.75 -15.09
N GLU A 3 -11.25 6.50 -15.99
CA GLU A 3 -10.04 5.71 -15.70
C GLU A 3 -9.28 6.22 -14.47
N GLY A 4 -9.21 7.54 -14.30
CA GLY A 4 -8.56 8.16 -13.14
C GLY A 4 -9.19 7.77 -11.80
N LYS A 5 -10.51 7.53 -11.77
CA LYS A 5 -11.22 7.15 -10.53
C LYS A 5 -10.97 5.68 -10.18
N GLN A 6 -10.93 4.79 -11.17
CA GLN A 6 -10.58 3.39 -10.94
C GLN A 6 -9.15 3.25 -10.42
N ARG A 7 -8.20 4.04 -10.95
CA ARG A 7 -6.82 4.08 -10.45
C ARG A 7 -6.72 4.49 -8.98
N LEU A 8 -7.56 5.41 -8.51
CA LEU A 8 -7.57 5.81 -7.10
C LEU A 8 -8.11 4.69 -6.20
N LEU A 9 -9.14 3.97 -6.61
CA LEU A 9 -9.68 2.82 -5.87
C LEU A 9 -8.68 1.66 -5.82
N GLN A 10 -7.95 1.44 -6.91
CA GLN A 10 -6.88 0.45 -6.98
C GLN A 10 -5.74 0.80 -6.01
N TRP A 11 -5.24 2.04 -6.07
CA TRP A 11 -4.22 2.52 -5.12
C TRP A 11 -4.68 2.40 -3.67
N LEU A 12 -5.95 2.73 -3.37
CA LEU A 12 -6.50 2.55 -2.03
C LEU A 12 -6.45 1.09 -1.59
N SER A 13 -6.79 0.16 -2.49
CA SER A 13 -6.75 -1.27 -2.20
C SER A 13 -5.34 -1.75 -1.88
N GLU A 14 -4.35 -1.33 -2.67
CA GLU A 14 -2.94 -1.66 -2.47
C GLU A 14 -2.38 -1.04 -1.19
N ALA A 15 -2.69 0.24 -0.95
CA ALA A 15 -2.14 0.99 0.18
C ALA A 15 -2.72 0.55 1.52
N SER A 16 -3.99 0.14 1.56
CA SER A 16 -4.64 -0.34 2.78
C SER A 16 -4.57 -1.86 2.97
N GLY A 17 -4.31 -2.62 1.89
CA GLY A 17 -4.41 -4.08 1.88
C GLY A 17 -5.85 -4.61 1.89
N GLU A 18 -6.83 -3.76 1.57
CA GLU A 18 -8.27 -4.09 1.60
C GLU A 18 -8.85 -4.10 0.20
N ARG A 19 -9.97 -4.80 0.00
CA ARG A 19 -10.66 -4.79 -1.29
C ARG A 19 -11.55 -3.54 -1.43
N VAL A 20 -11.12 -2.54 -2.20
CA VAL A 20 -11.87 -1.30 -2.44
C VAL A 20 -12.44 -1.26 -3.85
N VAL A 21 -13.72 -1.63 -3.99
CA VAL A 21 -14.40 -1.71 -5.30
C VAL A 21 -15.20 -0.47 -5.68
N ASN A 22 -15.54 0.38 -4.72
CA ASN A 22 -16.37 1.57 -4.94
C ASN A 22 -16.10 2.65 -3.86
N TRP A 23 -16.62 3.85 -4.09
CA TRP A 23 -16.45 4.99 -3.18
C TRP A 23 -17.27 4.86 -1.89
N GLU A 24 -18.33 4.03 -1.90
CA GLU A 24 -19.09 3.71 -0.69
C GLU A 24 -18.24 2.91 0.31
N ARG A 25 -17.36 2.01 -0.16
CA ARG A 25 -16.38 1.34 0.70
C ARG A 25 -15.42 2.34 1.33
N VAL A 26 -14.99 3.35 0.58
CA VAL A 26 -14.07 4.39 1.08
C VAL A 26 -14.74 5.28 2.13
N SER A 27 -16.05 5.55 1.97
CA SER A 27 -16.84 6.38 2.90
C SER A 27 -16.93 5.76 4.30
N GLN A 28 -16.67 4.46 4.45
CA GLN A 28 -16.59 3.77 5.74
C GLN A 28 -15.44 4.25 6.62
N GLY A 29 -14.40 4.85 6.02
CA GLY A 29 -13.31 5.56 6.70
C GLY A 29 -12.24 4.67 7.35
N ASP A 30 -12.48 3.36 7.49
CA ASP A 30 -11.52 2.37 7.98
C ASP A 30 -10.34 2.18 7.02
N VAL A 31 -10.61 2.15 5.71
CA VAL A 31 -9.57 2.10 4.66
C VAL A 31 -8.55 3.22 4.85
N ILE A 32 -9.04 4.44 5.13
CA ILE A 32 -8.20 5.61 5.37
C ILE A 32 -7.44 5.47 6.69
N CYS A 33 -8.07 4.91 7.74
CA CYS A 33 -7.37 4.62 8.99
C CYS A 33 -6.19 3.65 8.78
N TYR A 34 -6.35 2.62 7.95
CA TYR A 34 -5.29 1.66 7.66
C TYR A 34 -4.12 2.30 6.91
N ILE A 35 -4.42 3.15 5.92
CA ILE A 35 -3.39 3.90 5.19
C ILE A 35 -2.63 4.83 6.14
N LEU A 36 -3.33 5.56 7.00
CA LEU A 36 -2.72 6.44 7.98
C LEU A 36 -1.91 5.67 9.04
N TYR A 37 -2.33 4.46 9.41
CA TYR A 37 -1.58 3.57 10.29
C TYR A 37 -0.27 3.12 9.64
N ARG A 38 -0.28 2.78 8.35
CA ARG A 38 0.94 2.46 7.58
C ARG A 38 1.91 3.64 7.57
N MET A 39 1.41 4.86 7.36
CA MET A 39 2.22 6.08 7.35
C MET A 39 2.80 6.42 8.73
N SER A 40 2.02 6.20 9.79
CA SER A 40 2.47 6.43 11.17
C SER A 40 1.70 5.58 12.18
N PRO A 41 2.25 4.41 12.56
CA PRO A 41 1.57 3.46 13.44
C PRO A 41 1.21 4.03 14.82
N LYS A 42 1.93 5.07 15.26
CA LYS A 42 1.71 5.71 16.57
C LYS A 42 0.44 6.57 16.62
N ASN A 43 -0.10 6.97 15.47
CA ASN A 43 -1.19 7.95 15.40
C ASN A 43 -2.58 7.31 15.26
N ILE A 44 -2.65 6.02 14.95
CA ILE A 44 -3.90 5.29 14.77
C ILE A 44 -3.91 4.08 15.72
N ASN A 45 -4.97 3.97 16.52
CA ASN A 45 -5.23 2.77 17.31
C ASN A 45 -6.25 1.90 16.58
N LEU A 46 -5.78 0.84 15.92
CA LEU A 46 -6.62 -0.07 15.14
C LEU A 46 -7.74 -0.73 15.96
N LYS A 47 -7.58 -0.89 17.28
CA LYS A 47 -8.64 -1.45 18.15
C LYS A 47 -9.89 -0.57 18.26
N LYS A 48 -9.78 0.71 17.88
CA LYS A 48 -10.89 1.67 17.88
C LYS A 48 -11.52 1.85 16.50
N VAL A 49 -10.91 1.28 15.47
CA VAL A 49 -11.44 1.31 14.10
C VAL A 49 -12.52 0.24 13.98
N THR A 50 -13.61 0.60 13.32
CA THR A 50 -14.78 -0.27 13.09
C THR A 50 -14.93 -0.56 11.61
N ASP A 51 -15.77 -1.53 11.24
CA ASP A 51 -16.06 -1.87 9.83
C ASP A 51 -16.82 -0.76 9.07
N GLY A 52 -17.35 0.25 9.77
CA GLY A 52 -17.99 1.42 9.17
C GLY A 52 -19.30 1.11 8.43
N VAL A 53 -19.94 -0.02 8.72
CA VAL A 53 -21.19 -0.42 8.06
C VAL A 53 -22.30 0.59 8.37
N ASP A 54 -22.44 0.97 9.65
CA ASP A 54 -23.41 1.97 10.09
C ASP A 54 -22.83 3.40 10.07
N ARG A 55 -23.71 4.41 9.93
CA ARG A 55 -23.31 5.81 9.80
C ARG A 55 -22.55 6.33 11.03
N PHE A 56 -22.83 5.83 12.23
CA PHE A 56 -22.13 6.26 13.44
C PHE A 56 -20.70 5.71 13.47
N ALA A 57 -20.51 4.44 13.09
CA ALA A 57 -19.21 3.82 12.87
C ALA A 57 -18.37 4.58 11.84
N ARG A 58 -18.97 5.01 10.71
CA ARG A 58 -18.27 5.86 9.71
C ARG A 58 -17.77 7.16 10.34
N VAL A 59 -18.62 7.86 11.07
CA VAL A 59 -18.25 9.12 11.74
C VAL A 59 -17.12 8.89 12.74
N CYS A 60 -17.15 7.80 13.50
CA CYS A 60 -16.07 7.43 14.41
C CYS A 60 -14.74 7.17 13.68
N ASN A 61 -14.76 6.40 12.59
CA ASN A 61 -13.58 6.14 11.76
C ASN A 61 -13.01 7.44 11.14
N TRP A 62 -13.88 8.33 10.66
CA TRP A 62 -13.47 9.63 10.12
C TRP A 62 -12.88 10.55 11.17
N ARG A 63 -13.40 10.55 12.41
CA ARG A 63 -12.80 11.30 13.52
C ARG A 63 -11.40 10.80 13.89
N ILE A 64 -11.19 9.49 13.87
CA ILE A 64 -9.87 8.88 14.10
C ILE A 64 -8.92 9.31 12.98
N SER A 65 -9.36 9.17 11.72
CA SER A 65 -8.60 9.62 10.55
C SER A 65 -8.26 11.11 10.64
N ALA A 66 -9.22 11.95 11.00
CA ALA A 66 -9.06 13.39 11.16
C ALA A 66 -7.99 13.77 12.18
N GLN A 67 -7.99 13.08 13.32
CA GLN A 67 -6.99 13.28 14.36
C GLN A 67 -5.59 12.89 13.86
N ALA A 68 -5.45 11.76 13.19
CA ALA A 68 -4.16 11.32 12.66
C ALA A 68 -3.64 12.23 11.54
N MET A 69 -4.50 12.66 10.62
CA MET A 69 -4.15 13.61 9.56
C MET A 69 -3.66 14.95 10.11
N ARG A 70 -4.29 15.45 11.19
CA ARG A 70 -3.82 16.66 11.89
C ARG A 70 -2.43 16.47 12.50
N THR A 71 -2.17 15.34 13.15
CA THR A 71 -0.85 15.03 13.71
C THR A 71 0.22 14.93 12.63
N LEU A 72 -0.13 14.36 11.47
CA LEU A 72 0.76 14.24 10.30
C LEU A 72 0.87 15.53 9.48
N LYS A 73 0.19 16.61 9.90
CA LYS A 73 0.16 17.90 9.19
C LYS A 73 -0.26 17.74 7.72
N ILE A 74 -1.18 16.82 7.45
CA ILE A 74 -1.80 16.68 6.13
C ILE A 74 -2.78 17.84 5.97
N GLY A 75 -2.28 18.94 5.40
CA GLY A 75 -3.03 20.20 5.25
C GLY A 75 -4.13 20.06 4.21
N TRP A 76 -5.34 19.71 4.64
CA TRP A 76 -6.53 19.74 3.79
C TRP A 76 -7.77 20.12 4.60
N ALA A 77 -8.59 21.02 4.03
CA ALA A 77 -9.92 21.34 4.55
C ALA A 77 -10.95 20.43 3.87
N TYR A 78 -11.42 19.40 4.57
CA TYR A 78 -12.44 18.48 4.07
C TYR A 78 -13.75 18.65 4.82
N ASP A 79 -14.84 18.31 4.14
CA ASP A 79 -16.17 18.24 4.74
C ASP A 79 -16.46 16.80 5.22
N GLU A 80 -16.41 16.58 6.54
CA GLU A 80 -16.66 15.27 7.16
C GLU A 80 -18.03 14.69 6.78
N VAL A 81 -19.05 15.53 6.61
CA VAL A 81 -20.40 15.08 6.25
C VAL A 81 -20.38 14.50 4.83
N LYS A 82 -19.72 15.18 3.89
CA LYS A 82 -19.57 14.70 2.51
C LYS A 82 -18.79 13.40 2.42
N LEU A 83 -17.72 13.26 3.22
CA LEU A 83 -16.96 12.02 3.28
C LEU A 83 -17.82 10.84 3.76
N VAL A 84 -18.62 11.03 4.81
CA VAL A 84 -19.54 10.00 5.35
C VAL A 84 -20.65 9.65 4.37
N MET A 85 -21.12 10.62 3.57
CA MET A 85 -22.17 10.42 2.56
C MET A 85 -21.65 9.86 1.23
N ALA A 86 -20.39 9.44 1.18
CA ALA A 86 -19.74 8.95 -0.02
C ALA A 86 -19.72 9.93 -1.19
N ASP A 87 -19.61 11.24 -0.90
CA ASP A 87 -19.40 12.26 -1.93
C ASP A 87 -18.07 11.98 -2.64
N GLN A 88 -18.18 11.48 -3.86
CA GLN A 88 -17.04 11.04 -4.65
C GLN A 88 -16.03 12.18 -4.91
N PRO A 89 -16.44 13.41 -5.27
CA PRO A 89 -15.50 14.51 -5.45
C PRO A 89 -14.68 14.80 -4.20
N GLU A 90 -15.31 14.83 -3.02
CA GLU A 90 -14.62 15.09 -1.75
C GLU A 90 -13.66 13.96 -1.39
N LEU A 91 -14.10 12.70 -1.52
CA LEU A 91 -13.26 11.53 -1.27
C LEU A 91 -12.05 11.48 -2.22
N ALA A 92 -12.25 11.70 -3.52
CA ALA A 92 -11.16 11.65 -4.49
C ALA A 92 -10.07 12.69 -4.20
N ARG A 93 -10.47 13.90 -3.80
CA ARG A 93 -9.55 14.98 -3.43
C ARG A 93 -8.74 14.66 -2.18
N LEU A 94 -9.39 14.07 -1.17
CA LEU A 94 -8.71 13.61 0.04
C LEU A 94 -7.65 12.55 -0.31
N VAL A 95 -8.04 11.54 -1.09
CA VAL A 95 -7.15 10.44 -1.52
C VAL A 95 -5.92 10.98 -2.26
N LEU A 96 -6.11 11.92 -3.19
CA LEU A 96 -5.01 12.57 -3.89
C LEU A 96 -4.05 13.30 -2.95
N SER A 97 -4.57 13.85 -1.87
CA SER A 97 -3.79 14.60 -0.87
C SER A 97 -2.99 13.69 0.03
N LEU A 98 -3.57 12.57 0.43
CA LEU A 98 -2.86 11.49 1.14
C LEU A 98 -1.69 10.99 0.30
N ARG A 99 -1.93 10.70 -0.99
CA ARG A 99 -0.88 10.27 -1.91
C ARG A 99 0.24 11.29 -2.08
N ARG A 100 -0.10 12.58 -2.25
CA ARG A 100 0.90 13.67 -2.32
C ARG A 100 1.73 13.77 -1.04
N TRP A 101 1.09 13.61 0.11
CA TRP A 101 1.79 13.62 1.39
C TRP A 101 2.74 12.42 1.51
N GLU A 102 2.29 11.22 1.10
CA GLU A 102 3.06 9.99 1.08
C GLU A 102 4.37 10.16 0.29
N THR A 103 4.26 10.66 -0.94
CA THR A 103 5.42 10.87 -1.83
C THR A 103 6.45 11.88 -1.31
N LYS A 104 6.06 12.76 -0.37
CA LYS A 104 6.90 13.86 0.09
C LYS A 104 7.55 13.60 1.46
N ASN A 105 6.92 12.80 2.33
CA ASN A 105 7.28 12.74 3.75
C ASN A 105 7.76 11.37 4.26
N LEU A 106 7.70 10.30 3.45
CA LEU A 106 8.26 9.01 3.83
C LEU A 106 9.78 8.97 3.57
N GLU A 107 10.56 8.51 4.57
CA GLU A 107 12.03 8.46 4.54
C GLU A 107 12.57 7.58 3.41
N GLU A 108 11.89 6.48 3.12
CA GLU A 108 12.02 5.75 1.87
C GLU A 108 10.79 6.11 1.03
N PRO A 109 10.93 6.94 -0.03
CA PRO A 109 9.81 7.19 -0.91
C PRO A 109 9.42 5.83 -1.48
N LEU A 110 8.21 5.38 -1.14
CA LEU A 110 7.61 4.23 -1.82
C LEU A 110 7.68 4.55 -3.30
N GLU A 111 8.37 3.70 -4.07
CA GLU A 111 8.48 3.91 -5.51
C GLU A 111 7.06 4.14 -6.02
N PRO A 112 6.78 5.30 -6.66
CA PRO A 112 5.53 5.43 -7.36
C PRO A 112 5.48 4.23 -8.31
N PRO A 113 4.39 3.44 -8.33
CA PRO A 113 4.36 2.28 -9.20
C PRO A 113 4.78 2.73 -10.61
N ALA A 114 5.70 2.02 -11.23
CA ALA A 114 6.19 2.41 -12.56
C ALA A 114 5.03 2.32 -13.56
N PRO A 115 4.92 3.19 -14.58
CA PRO A 115 3.89 3.10 -15.64
C PRO A 115 3.63 1.68 -16.16
N GLU A 116 4.67 0.83 -16.20
CA GLU A 116 4.60 -0.59 -16.56
C GLU A 116 3.97 -1.51 -15.49
N GLU A 117 4.11 -1.20 -14.20
CA GLU A 117 3.44 -1.91 -13.08
C GLU A 117 1.95 -1.59 -12.98
N TRP A 118 1.48 -0.54 -13.66
CA TRP A 118 0.04 -0.25 -13.82
C TRP A 118 -0.61 -1.05 -14.96
N ALA A 119 0.19 -1.77 -15.75
CA ALA A 119 -0.24 -2.45 -16.96
C ALA A 119 0.00 -3.96 -16.88
N ASP A 120 -0.45 -4.61 -15.79
CA ASP A 120 -0.62 -6.06 -15.80
C ASP A 120 -2.10 -6.45 -15.70
N PRO A 121 -2.78 -6.64 -16.85
CA PRO A 121 -4.16 -7.06 -16.90
C PRO A 121 -4.35 -8.56 -17.15
N ASP A 122 -3.32 -9.42 -17.11
CA ASP A 122 -3.49 -10.84 -17.47
C ASP A 122 -2.38 -11.79 -16.97
N LEU A 123 -2.64 -12.50 -15.87
CA LEU A 123 -2.33 -13.93 -15.85
C LEU A 123 -3.65 -14.70 -15.81
N PRO A 124 -4.18 -15.13 -16.97
CA PRO A 124 -5.42 -15.87 -17.04
C PRO A 124 -5.24 -17.27 -16.40
N ALA A 125 -6.30 -17.79 -15.79
CA ALA A 125 -6.28 -19.03 -14.98
C ALA A 125 -5.85 -20.31 -15.73
N TRP A 126 -5.68 -20.27 -17.05
CA TRP A 126 -5.16 -21.38 -17.87
C TRP A 126 -3.63 -21.31 -18.10
N PHE A 127 -2.96 -20.24 -17.69
CA PHE A 127 -1.51 -20.08 -17.81
C PHE A 127 -0.80 -20.70 -16.60
N THR A 128 -0.49 -21.99 -16.69
CA THR A 128 0.25 -22.73 -15.65
C THR A 128 1.74 -22.80 -15.98
N GLN A 129 2.59 -23.20 -15.02
CA GLN A 129 4.04 -23.36 -15.21
C GLN A 129 4.43 -24.25 -16.41
N GLN A 130 3.53 -25.10 -16.91
CA GLN A 130 3.74 -25.89 -18.12
C GLN A 130 3.82 -25.02 -19.38
N THR A 131 3.00 -23.97 -19.50
CA THR A 131 2.98 -23.07 -20.66
C THR A 131 4.23 -22.19 -20.70
N ALA A 132 4.76 -21.80 -19.53
CA ALA A 132 6.04 -21.10 -19.42
C ALA A 132 7.23 -22.00 -19.84
N LYS A 133 7.19 -23.29 -19.50
CA LYS A 133 8.20 -24.28 -19.94
C LYS A 133 8.18 -24.50 -21.45
N GLU A 134 7.01 -24.60 -22.08
CA GLU A 134 6.90 -24.77 -23.54
C GLU A 134 7.41 -23.55 -24.33
N ILE A 135 7.26 -22.35 -23.78
CA ILE A 135 7.80 -21.12 -24.37
C ILE A 135 9.33 -21.05 -24.21
N GLU A 136 9.88 -21.53 -23.09
CA GLU A 136 11.32 -21.61 -22.87
C GLU A 136 11.99 -22.69 -23.75
N GLU A 137 11.35 -23.86 -23.93
CA GLU A 137 11.80 -24.90 -24.87
C GLU A 137 11.74 -24.43 -26.33
N LYS A 138 10.69 -23.70 -26.74
CA LYS A 138 10.62 -23.07 -28.07
C LYS A 138 11.71 -22.03 -28.29
N LYS A 139 12.09 -21.26 -27.26
CA LYS A 139 13.20 -20.29 -27.33
C LYS A 139 14.57 -20.98 -27.40
N LEU A 140 14.74 -22.11 -26.72
CA LEU A 140 15.95 -22.94 -26.83
C LEU A 140 16.08 -23.56 -28.24
N ALA A 141 14.97 -24.04 -28.81
CA ALA A 141 14.91 -24.57 -30.17
C ALA A 141 15.11 -23.49 -31.26
N ALA A 142 14.74 -22.24 -30.96
CA ALA A 142 14.99 -21.08 -31.82
C ALA A 142 16.45 -20.57 -31.78
N GLY A 143 17.34 -21.22 -31.01
CA GLY A 143 18.79 -20.95 -31.04
C GLY A 143 19.25 -19.68 -30.32
N GLU A 144 18.39 -19.00 -29.56
CA GLU A 144 18.75 -17.81 -28.81
C GLU A 144 19.39 -18.16 -27.44
N ALA A 145 20.65 -18.59 -27.48
CA ALA A 145 21.44 -18.85 -26.28
C ALA A 145 21.71 -17.53 -25.51
N ARG A 146 21.18 -17.44 -24.28
CA ARG A 146 21.48 -16.37 -23.32
C ARG A 146 23.00 -16.19 -23.17
N LYS A 147 23.53 -15.01 -23.53
CA LYS A 147 24.88 -14.60 -23.12
C LYS A 147 24.91 -14.47 -21.60
N LYS A 148 25.76 -15.29 -20.95
CA LYS A 148 26.02 -15.21 -19.50
C LYS A 148 26.56 -13.81 -19.14
N PRO A 149 26.06 -13.16 -18.08
CA PRO A 149 26.81 -12.06 -17.48
C PRO A 149 28.06 -12.62 -16.79
N VAL A 150 29.20 -12.01 -17.08
CA VAL A 150 30.52 -12.32 -16.54
C VAL A 150 30.56 -11.98 -15.04
N VAL A 151 30.83 -12.99 -14.21
CA VAL A 151 31.07 -12.83 -12.77
C VAL A 151 32.44 -12.19 -12.56
N LYS A 152 32.50 -10.98 -12.01
CA LYS A 152 33.71 -10.47 -11.33
C LYS A 152 33.67 -10.91 -9.86
N LYS A 153 34.71 -11.61 -9.42
CA LYS A 153 34.96 -12.04 -8.04
C LYS A 153 35.69 -10.95 -7.23
N GLU A 154 35.60 -11.10 -5.91
CA GLU A 154 36.34 -10.49 -4.76
C GLU A 154 35.55 -9.42 -3.98
N LYS A 155 35.38 -9.44 -2.64
CA LYS A 155 36.16 -9.98 -1.47
C LYS A 155 35.23 -10.46 -0.31
N PRO A 156 35.74 -11.13 0.75
CA PRO A 156 34.91 -11.86 1.72
C PRO A 156 34.24 -10.95 2.75
N VAL A 157 33.01 -11.28 3.10
CA VAL A 157 32.19 -10.56 4.08
C VAL A 157 32.67 -10.89 5.50
N GLU A 158 33.08 -9.87 6.26
CA GLU A 158 33.29 -9.94 7.71
C GLU A 158 32.00 -10.42 8.41
N LYS A 159 32.12 -11.48 9.21
CA LYS A 159 31.04 -11.94 10.08
C LYS A 159 30.74 -10.87 11.13
N LYS A 160 29.64 -10.13 10.95
CA LYS A 160 29.06 -9.31 12.02
C LYS A 160 28.58 -10.23 13.16
N PRO A 161 28.77 -9.84 14.44
CA PRO A 161 28.31 -10.63 15.57
C PRO A 161 26.76 -10.72 15.60
N PRO A 162 26.20 -11.79 16.19
CA PRO A 162 24.77 -12.06 16.18
C PRO A 162 23.98 -10.97 16.91
N ARG A 163 22.80 -10.62 16.36
CA ARG A 163 21.79 -9.75 17.01
C ARG A 163 21.41 -10.33 18.37
N GLN A 164 21.60 -9.54 19.43
CA GLN A 164 21.06 -9.85 20.76
C GLN A 164 19.52 -9.78 20.71
N SER A 165 18.86 -10.74 21.35
CA SER A 165 17.39 -10.78 21.40
C SER A 165 16.87 -9.80 22.46
N LEU A 166 15.68 -9.25 22.27
CA LEU A 166 14.98 -8.41 23.25
C LEU A 166 14.82 -9.10 24.62
N HIS A 167 14.86 -10.43 24.66
CA HIS A 167 14.74 -11.23 25.89
C HIS A 167 15.98 -11.09 26.80
N ASP A 168 17.17 -10.87 26.22
CA ASP A 168 18.43 -10.72 26.95
C ASP A 168 18.54 -9.36 27.64
N TYR A 169 17.90 -8.32 27.06
CA TYR A 169 17.87 -6.97 27.63
C TYR A 169 17.01 -6.86 28.90
N ILE A 170 16.00 -7.72 29.04
CA ILE A 170 15.03 -7.65 30.15
C ILE A 170 15.55 -8.37 31.41
N TYR A 171 16.41 -9.39 31.26
CA TYR A 171 16.90 -10.19 32.40
C TYR A 171 18.31 -9.82 32.91
N ALA A 172 19.05 -8.93 32.24
CA ALA A 172 20.40 -8.51 32.65
C ALA A 172 20.43 -7.39 33.72
N LYS A 173 19.26 -6.91 34.19
CA LYS A 173 19.16 -5.96 35.32
C LYS A 173 18.38 -6.61 36.47
N LYS A 174 19.05 -7.45 37.24
CA LYS A 174 18.73 -7.76 38.63
C LYS A 174 20.01 -7.86 39.43
#